data_AF-A0A0Q8R302-F1
#
_entry.id   AF-A0A0Q8R302-F1
#
_cell.length_a   1.000
_cell.length_b   1.000
_cell.length_c   1.000
_cell.angle_alpha   90.00
_cell.angle_beta   90.00
_cell.angle_gamma   90.00
#
_symmetry.space_group_name_H-M   'P 1'
#
loop_
_entity.id
_entity.type
_entity.pdbx_description
1 polymer ?
#
loop_
_entity_poly.entity_id
_entity_poly.type
_entity_poly.pdbx_seq_one_letter_code
_entity_poly.pdbx_strand_id
1 'polypeptide(L)'
;MSVVVSLSLATICFLGQCYPALVGDTTPTGHYRLAERRVLTPGYGGDVLSFKEGPSDVFAIHRVWLGAPREHRLERLASSEVERRRRVTGGCVNIAPEVYAKLADCCANSDLVIE
;
A
#
# COMPACT_ATOMS: atom_id res chain seq x y z
N MET A 1 -13.27 -5.88 10.81
CA MET A 1 -12.29 -4.78 10.96
C MET A 1 -12.10 -4.17 9.58
N SER A 2 -12.13 -2.86 9.44
CA SER A 2 -11.91 -2.19 8.16
C SER A 2 -10.54 -1.52 8.11
N VAL A 3 -9.89 -1.63 6.96
CA VAL A 3 -8.71 -0.88 6.57
C VAL A 3 -9.17 0.18 5.57
N VAL A 4 -8.74 1.42 5.74
CA VAL A 4 -9.12 2.51 4.83
C VAL A 4 -7.86 3.09 4.22
N VAL A 5 -7.83 3.24 2.89
CA VAL A 5 -6.80 3.95 2.16
C VAL A 5 -7.41 5.22 1.60
N SER A 6 -6.85 6.36 1.97
CA SER A 6 -7.21 7.65 1.40
C SER A 6 -6.17 8.05 0.35
N LEU A 7 -6.58 8.11 -0.92
CA LEU A 7 -5.76 8.52 -2.05
C LEU A 7 -5.48 10.03 -2.01
N SER A 8 -6.44 10.81 -1.52
CA SER A 8 -6.32 12.27 -1.38
C SER A 8 -5.34 12.66 -0.28
N LEU A 9 -5.30 11.93 0.83
CA LEU A 9 -4.38 12.16 1.95
C LEU A 9 -3.09 11.34 1.86
N ALA A 10 -3.03 10.39 0.92
CA ALA A 10 -1.96 9.42 0.78
C ALA A 10 -1.66 8.70 2.11
N THR A 11 -2.71 8.16 2.73
CA THR A 11 -2.65 7.47 4.02
C THR A 11 -3.34 6.12 3.97
N ILE A 12 -2.94 5.25 4.89
CA ILE A 12 -3.65 4.02 5.25
C ILE A 12 -4.01 4.07 6.72
N CYS A 13 -5.23 3.69 7.08
CA CYS A 13 -5.73 3.71 8.45
C CYS A 13 -6.28 2.35 8.86
N PHE A 14 -5.87 1.87 10.03
CA PHE A 14 -6.34 0.64 10.66
C PHE A 14 -6.02 0.69 12.16
N LEU A 15 -6.77 -0.05 12.98
CA LEU A 15 -6.62 -0.04 14.45
C LEU A 15 -6.68 1.36 15.09
N GLY A 16 -7.47 2.27 14.51
CA GLY A 16 -7.60 3.65 15.01
C GLY A 16 -6.36 4.53 14.77
N GLN A 17 -5.38 4.08 13.98
CA GLN A 17 -4.18 4.84 13.62
C GLN A 17 -4.06 4.99 12.11
N CYS A 18 -3.49 6.10 11.66
CA CYS A 18 -3.22 6.37 10.25
C CYS A 18 -1.72 6.52 10.01
N TYR A 19 -1.28 6.00 8.87
CA TYR A 19 0.12 5.95 8.47
C TYR A 19 0.28 6.52 7.06
N PRO A 20 1.44 7.15 6.75
CA PRO A 20 1.75 7.56 5.39
C PRO A 20 1.78 6.36 4.43
N ALA A 21 1.32 6.58 3.21
CA ALA A 21 1.40 5.63 2.11
C ALA A 21 1.84 6.35 0.82
N LEU A 22 2.48 5.65 -0.10
CA LEU A 22 2.66 6.10 -1.48
C LEU A 22 1.56 5.48 -2.32
N VAL A 23 0.86 6.31 -3.08
CA VAL A 23 -0.31 5.91 -3.89
C VAL A 23 -0.15 6.40 -5.33
N GLY A 24 -0.86 5.75 -6.25
CA GLY A 24 -0.86 6.07 -7.68
C GLY A 24 -2.24 6.55 -8.15
N ASP A 25 -2.28 7.30 -9.25
CA ASP A 25 -3.55 7.75 -9.86
C ASP A 25 -4.38 6.58 -10.42
N THR A 26 -3.73 5.45 -10.70
CA THR A 26 -4.36 4.21 -11.18
C THR A 26 -4.78 3.29 -10.05
N THR A 27 -4.63 3.70 -8.78
CA THR A 27 -5.10 2.92 -7.62
C THR A 27 -6.64 2.90 -7.66
N PRO A 28 -7.28 1.74 -7.80
CA PRO A 28 -8.72 1.71 -8.04
C PRO A 28 -9.47 1.96 -6.72
N THR A 29 -10.35 2.96 -6.70
CA THR A 29 -11.25 3.20 -5.57
C THR A 29 -12.29 2.07 -5.44
N GLY A 30 -12.89 1.95 -4.26
CA GLY A 30 -13.96 1.00 -4.00
C GLY A 30 -13.74 0.13 -2.77
N HIS A 31 -14.57 -0.92 -2.67
CA HIS A 31 -14.57 -1.87 -1.56
C HIS A 31 -13.95 -3.19 -2.01
N TYR A 32 -13.01 -3.70 -1.23
CA TYR A 32 -12.23 -4.89 -1.52
C TYR A 32 -12.07 -5.74 -0.26
N ARG A 33 -11.50 -6.93 -0.45
CA ARG A 33 -11.07 -7.81 0.63
C ARG A 33 -9.57 -8.00 0.52
N LEU A 34 -8.84 -7.81 1.62
CA LEU A 34 -7.42 -8.14 1.66
C LEU A 34 -7.25 -9.66 1.64
N ALA A 35 -6.22 -10.12 0.94
CA ALA A 35 -5.77 -11.51 0.94
C ALA A 35 -4.25 -11.55 0.90
N GLU A 36 -3.66 -12.38 1.75
CA GLU A 36 -2.22 -12.62 1.74
C GLU A 36 -1.82 -13.39 0.46
N ARG A 37 -0.74 -12.93 -0.16
CA ARG A 37 -0.17 -13.55 -1.35
C ARG A 37 1.34 -13.64 -1.22
N ARG A 38 1.89 -14.84 -1.39
CA ARG A 38 3.34 -15.04 -1.46
C ARG A 38 3.90 -14.50 -2.77
N VAL A 39 5.03 -13.81 -2.68
CA VAL A 39 5.73 -13.21 -3.82
C VAL A 39 7.22 -13.54 -3.72
N LEU A 40 7.72 -14.24 -4.73
CA LEU A 40 9.14 -14.62 -4.82
C LEU A 40 10.01 -13.55 -5.46
N THR A 41 9.39 -12.53 -6.08
CA THR A 41 10.10 -11.44 -6.74
C THR A 41 10.94 -10.64 -5.72
N PRO A 42 12.24 -10.45 -5.98
CA PRO A 42 13.11 -9.68 -5.09
C PRO A 42 12.59 -8.27 -4.82
N GLY A 43 12.73 -7.82 -3.57
CA GLY A 43 12.32 -6.48 -3.13
C GLY A 43 10.91 -6.37 -2.55
N TYR A 44 10.07 -7.41 -2.64
CA TYR A 44 8.75 -7.44 -2.00
C TYR A 44 8.76 -8.03 -0.57
N GLY A 45 9.84 -8.72 -0.20
CA GLY A 45 10.01 -9.26 1.15
C GLY A 45 9.31 -10.61 1.41
N GLY A 46 8.82 -11.28 0.37
CA GLY A 46 8.27 -12.64 0.44
C GLY A 46 6.74 -12.71 0.35
N ASP A 47 6.04 -11.61 0.64
CA ASP A 47 4.58 -11.53 0.69
C ASP A 47 4.06 -10.11 0.40
N VAL A 48 2.79 -10.05 -0.02
CA VAL A 48 2.00 -8.82 -0.19
C VAL A 48 0.57 -9.07 0.26
N LEU A 49 -0.19 -8.01 0.53
CA LEU A 49 -1.65 -8.10 0.73
C LEU A 49 -2.35 -7.64 -0.55
N SER A 50 -2.78 -8.60 -1.37
CA SER A 50 -3.55 -8.32 -2.59
C SER A 50 -4.98 -7.90 -2.24
N PHE A 51 -5.56 -7.04 -3.08
CA PHE A 51 -6.97 -6.62 -2.94
C PHE A 51 -7.75 -6.65 -4.25
N LYS A 52 -7.07 -6.68 -5.40
CA LYS A 52 -7.70 -6.82 -6.71
C LYS A 52 -6.76 -7.53 -7.67
N GLU A 53 -7.28 -8.52 -8.38
CA GLU A 53 -6.58 -9.20 -9.47
C GLU A 53 -7.14 -8.72 -10.80
N GLY A 54 -6.25 -8.26 -11.67
CA GLY A 54 -6.53 -7.99 -13.07
C GLY A 54 -6.05 -9.15 -13.96
N PRO A 55 -6.29 -9.07 -15.28
CA PRO A 55 -5.87 -10.10 -16.23
C PRO A 55 -4.35 -10.33 -16.25
N SER A 56 -3.58 -9.27 -16.03
CA SER A 56 -2.10 -9.29 -16.11
C SER A 56 -1.42 -8.75 -14.85
N ASP A 57 -2.16 -8.10 -13.96
CA ASP A 57 -1.63 -7.32 -12.84
C ASP A 57 -2.33 -7.66 -11.53
N VAL A 58 -1.61 -7.58 -10.42
CA VAL A 58 -2.17 -7.72 -9.07
C VAL A 58 -1.99 -6.41 -8.33
N PHE A 59 -3.09 -5.82 -7.90
CA PHE A 59 -3.06 -4.65 -7.03
C PHE A 59 -2.93 -5.11 -5.58
N ALA A 60 -1.95 -4.55 -4.89
CA ALA A 60 -1.63 -4.96 -3.53
C ALA A 60 -1.15 -3.80 -2.67
N ILE A 61 -1.27 -3.99 -1.36
CA ILE A 61 -0.55 -3.23 -0.34
C ILE A 61 0.74 -3.97 -0.04
N HIS A 62 1.88 -3.28 -0.10
CA HIS A 62 3.17 -3.89 0.17
C HIS A 62 4.19 -2.91 0.76
N ARG A 63 5.29 -3.47 1.27
CA ARG A 63 6.44 -2.72 1.77
C ARG A 63 7.02 -1.83 0.66
N VAL A 64 7.42 -0.62 0.98
CA VAL A 64 8.03 0.31 0.00
C VAL A 64 9.17 -0.34 -0.78
N TRP A 65 9.06 -0.35 -2.11
CA TRP A 65 10.04 -0.96 -2.99
C TRP A 65 11.21 0.00 -3.29
N LEU A 66 12.44 -0.46 -3.06
CA LEU A 66 13.66 0.36 -3.10
C LEU A 66 14.56 0.09 -4.31
N GLY A 67 14.15 -0.78 -5.24
CA GLY A 67 14.98 -1.15 -6.39
C GLY A 67 15.17 -0.04 -7.44
N ALA A 68 14.54 1.13 -7.26
CA ALA A 68 14.78 2.32 -8.08
C ALA A 68 15.11 3.55 -7.19
N PRO A 69 16.38 3.75 -6.79
CA PRO A 69 16.79 4.82 -5.89
C PRO A 69 16.40 6.23 -6.38
N ARG A 70 16.44 6.46 -7.70
CA ARG A 70 16.07 7.73 -8.36
C ARG A 70 14.63 8.19 -8.08
N GLU A 71 13.78 7.32 -7.57
CA GLU A 71 12.40 7.66 -7.23
C GLU A 71 12.24 8.24 -5.83
N HIS A 72 13.29 8.18 -4.99
CA HIS A 72 13.31 8.77 -3.65
C HIS A 72 12.13 8.32 -2.76
N ARG A 73 11.69 7.06 -2.89
CA ARG A 73 10.44 6.58 -2.26
C ARG A 73 10.45 6.68 -0.73
N LEU A 74 11.59 6.44 -0.07
CA LEU A 74 11.69 6.59 1.39
C LEU A 74 11.52 8.04 1.83
N GLU A 75 12.19 8.97 1.16
CA GLU A 75 12.09 10.40 1.44
C GLU A 75 10.67 10.92 1.18
N ARG A 76 10.04 10.47 0.08
CA ARG A 76 8.64 10.78 -0.21
C ARG A 76 7.72 10.27 0.88
N LEU A 77 7.90 9.02 1.31
CA LEU A 77 7.07 8.40 2.34
C LEU A 77 7.18 9.12 3.69
N ALA A 78 8.40 9.58 4.04
CA ALA A 78 8.67 10.35 5.25
C ALA A 78 8.21 11.83 5.17
N SER A 79 7.85 12.32 3.98
CA SER A 79 7.46 13.71 3.77
C SER A 79 6.09 14.01 4.38
N SER A 80 6.00 15.12 5.13
CA SER A 80 4.72 15.68 5.58
C SER A 80 3.86 16.17 4.40
N GLU A 81 4.48 16.59 3.29
CA GLU A 81 3.78 17.03 2.08
C GLU A 81 3.07 15.86 1.38
N VAL A 82 1.74 15.88 1.40
CA VAL A 82 0.88 14.85 0.79
C VAL A 82 1.15 14.69 -0.72
N GLU A 83 1.34 15.79 -1.45
CA GLU A 83 1.58 15.74 -2.89
C GLU A 83 2.85 14.98 -3.29
N ARG A 84 3.85 14.89 -2.40
CA ARG A 84 5.06 14.10 -2.65
C ARG A 84 4.81 12.59 -2.58
N ARG A 85 3.72 12.18 -1.91
CA ARG A 85 3.29 10.80 -1.69
C ARG A 85 2.23 10.32 -2.68
N ARG A 86 1.57 11.24 -3.38
CA ARG A 86 0.60 10.95 -4.44
C ARG A 86 1.30 10.74 -5.79
N ARG A 87 0.66 9.99 -6.69
CA ARG A 87 1.13 9.77 -8.07
C ARG A 87 2.51 9.12 -8.16
N VAL A 88 2.84 8.25 -7.20
CA VAL A 88 4.16 7.60 -7.10
C VAL A 88 4.15 6.17 -7.62
N THR A 89 3.04 5.45 -7.45
CA THR A 89 2.94 4.03 -7.82
C THR A 89 2.09 3.83 -9.07
N GLY A 90 2.18 2.65 -9.68
CA GLY A 90 1.31 2.23 -10.78
C GLY A 90 -0.04 1.65 -10.32
N GLY A 91 -0.43 1.85 -9.06
CA GLY A 91 -1.71 1.40 -8.50
C GLY A 91 -1.62 0.58 -7.21
N CYS A 92 -0.42 0.09 -6.85
CA CYS A 92 -0.19 -0.49 -5.53
C CYS A 92 -0.13 0.58 -4.45
N VAL A 93 -0.35 0.19 -3.20
CA VAL A 93 -0.20 1.05 -2.03
C VAL A 93 1.08 0.66 -1.31
N ASN A 94 2.07 1.55 -1.31
CA ASN A 94 3.36 1.26 -0.69
C ASN A 94 3.45 1.92 0.68
N ILE A 95 3.79 1.13 1.70
CA ILE A 95 3.86 1.58 3.10
C ILE A 95 5.19 1.20 3.73
N ALA A 96 5.48 1.76 4.90
CA ALA A 96 6.71 1.43 5.62
C ALA A 96 6.70 -0.05 6.06
N PRO A 97 7.85 -0.75 6.09
CA PRO A 97 7.92 -2.17 6.43
C PRO A 97 7.25 -2.53 7.77
N GLU A 98 7.43 -1.69 8.79
CA GLU A 98 6.86 -1.85 10.12
C GLU A 98 5.34 -1.65 10.14
N VAL A 99 4.81 -0.77 9.27
CA VAL A 99 3.36 -0.59 9.11
C VAL A 99 2.76 -1.80 8.39
N TYR A 100 3.46 -2.33 7.39
CA TYR A 100 3.04 -3.56 6.71
C TYR A 100 2.99 -4.75 7.67
N ALA A 101 4.01 -4.92 8.52
CA ALA A 101 4.03 -6.00 9.51
C ALA A 101 2.81 -5.92 10.46
N LYS A 102 2.46 -4.73 10.95
CA LYS A 102 1.25 -4.51 11.76
C LYS A 102 -0.03 -4.85 11.00
N LEU A 103 -0.13 -4.41 9.75
CA LEU A 103 -1.29 -4.64 8.91
C LEU A 103 -1.49 -6.14 8.61
N ALA A 104 -0.41 -6.85 8.29
CA ALA A 104 -0.45 -8.29 8.05
C ALA A 104 -0.89 -9.07 9.30
N ASP A 105 -0.34 -8.73 10.47
CA ASP A 105 -0.69 -9.38 11.74
C ASP A 105 -2.15 -9.16 12.15
N CYS A 106 -2.65 -7.92 12.08
CA CYS A 106 -4.00 -7.62 12.56
C CYS A 106 -5.11 -7.87 11.54
N CYS A 107 -4.78 -7.77 10.25
CA CYS A 107 -5.75 -7.33 9.27
C CYS A 107 -5.55 -7.93 7.87
N ALA A 108 -4.75 -8.99 7.72
CA ALA A 108 -4.46 -9.62 6.42
C ALA A 108 -5.70 -10.06 5.62
N ASN A 109 -6.81 -10.32 6.31
CA ASN A 109 -8.10 -10.69 5.72
C ASN A 109 -9.19 -9.66 6.03
N SER A 110 -8.86 -8.40 6.28
CA SER A 110 -9.85 -7.36 6.59
C SER A 110 -10.54 -6.82 5.34
N ASP A 111 -11.69 -6.18 5.53
CA ASP A 111 -12.30 -5.37 4.48
C ASP A 111 -11.42 -4.15 4.23
N LEU A 112 -11.24 -3.80 2.95
CA LEU A 112 -10.49 -2.64 2.50
C LEU A 112 -11.44 -1.67 1.81
N VAL A 113 -11.37 -0.40 2.19
CA VAL A 113 -12.01 0.70 1.48
C VAL A 113 -10.92 1.60 0.91
N ILE A 114 -10.99 1.90 -0.38
CA ILE A 114 -10.09 2.85 -1.05
C ILE A 114 -10.93 4.03 -1.54
N GLU A 115 -10.59 5.24 -1.08
CA GLU A 115 -11.31 6.49 -1.35
C GLU A 115 -10.40 7.64 -1.80
#